data_AF-A0A7K7LGK2-F1
#
_entry.id   AF-A0A7K7LGK2-F1
#
_cell.length_a   1.000
_cell.length_b   1.000
_cell.length_c   1.000
_cell.angle_alpha   90.00
_cell.angle_beta   90.00
_cell.angle_gamma   90.00
#
_symmetry.space_group_name_H-M   'P 1'
#
loop_
_entity.id
_entity.type
_entity.pdbx_description
1 polymer ?
#
loop_
_entity_poly.entity_id
_entity_poly.type
_entity_poly.pdbx_seq_one_letter_code
_entity_poly.pdbx_strand_id
1 'polypeptide(L)'
;QLKNLKREEIAARLARLREATGNAAVGFCESQLEGDFDPAQHDQMMAEVFGDDYYARGEEEKPQFEDEEDEEGPEDWNWDAWSGRREPHCEDPDFVVRL
;
A
#
# COMPACT_ATOMS: atom_id res chain seq x y z
N GLN A 1 -31.68 27.07 2.02
CA GLN A 1 -30.39 27.74 1.74
C GLN A 1 -29.20 27.00 2.36
N LEU A 2 -29.20 26.69 3.67
CA LEU A 2 -28.13 25.91 4.35
C LEU A 2 -27.76 24.55 3.73
N LYS A 3 -28.74 23.82 3.17
CA LYS A 3 -28.52 22.50 2.57
C LYS A 3 -27.67 22.55 1.30
N ASN A 4 -27.70 23.64 0.54
CA ASN A 4 -26.91 23.79 -0.68
C ASN A 4 -25.45 24.13 -0.33
N LEU A 5 -25.25 25.03 0.65
CA LEU A 5 -23.92 25.36 1.16
C LEU A 5 -23.17 24.14 1.70
N LYS A 6 -23.85 23.29 2.48
CA LYS A 6 -23.26 22.04 2.97
C LYS A 6 -22.93 21.05 1.85
N ARG A 7 -23.73 21.01 0.77
CA ARG A 7 -23.47 20.13 -0.38
C ARG A 7 -22.25 20.59 -1.17
N GLU A 8 -22.10 21.90 -1.38
CA GLU A 8 -20.90 22.46 -2.02
C GLU A 8 -19.65 22.23 -1.18
N GLU A 9 -19.74 22.35 0.14
CA GLU A 9 -18.62 22.08 1.04
C GLU A 9 -18.15 20.62 0.98
N ILE A 10 -19.09 19.67 0.95
CA ILE A 10 -18.77 18.23 0.80
C ILE A 10 -18.15 17.96 -0.57
N ALA A 11 -18.69 18.55 -1.64
CA ALA A 11 -18.13 18.40 -2.98
C ALA A 11 -16.70 18.96 -3.08
N ALA A 12 -16.44 20.12 -2.47
CA ALA A 12 -15.10 20.72 -2.44
C ALA A 12 -14.10 19.86 -1.63
N ARG A 13 -14.52 19.28 -0.51
CA ARG A 13 -13.68 18.35 0.26
C ARG A 13 -13.36 17.07 -0.51
N LEU A 14 -14.35 16.51 -1.21
CA LEU A 14 -14.14 15.34 -2.08
C LEU A 14 -13.20 15.66 -3.25
N ALA A 15 -13.28 16.85 -3.84
CA ALA A 15 -12.36 17.29 -4.89
C ALA A 15 -10.92 17.43 -4.39
N ARG A 16 -10.72 18.03 -3.20
CA ARG A 16 -9.39 18.13 -2.56
C ARG A 16 -8.79 16.78 -2.25
N LEU A 17 -9.59 15.82 -1.78
CA LEU A 17 -9.12 14.47 -1.50
C LEU A 17 -8.64 13.79 -2.79
N ARG A 18 -9.39 13.92 -3.89
CA ARG A 18 -8.99 13.39 -5.21
C ARG A 18 -7.67 13.98 -5.71
N GLU A 19 -7.48 15.29 -5.54
CA GLU A 19 -6.26 15.99 -5.95
C GLU A 19 -5.06 15.56 -5.09
N ALA A 20 -5.24 15.43 -3.77
CA ALA A 20 -4.19 15.02 -2.84
C ALA A 20 -3.79 13.54 -2.97
N THR A 21 -4.72 12.66 -3.36
CA THR A 21 -4.41 11.24 -3.63
C THR A 21 -3.69 11.02 -4.96
N GLY A 22 -3.49 12.05 -5.78
CA GLY A 22 -2.75 11.95 -7.04
C GLY A 22 -3.42 11.10 -8.13
N ASN A 23 -4.60 10.54 -7.86
CA ASN A 23 -5.38 9.74 -8.79
C ASN A 23 -6.80 10.32 -8.93
N ALA A 24 -7.16 10.76 -10.14
CA ALA A 24 -8.47 11.35 -10.44
C ALA A 24 -9.61 10.31 -10.37
N ALA A 25 -9.26 9.04 -10.54
CA ALA A 25 -10.12 7.92 -10.26
C ALA A 25 -9.70 7.36 -8.89
N VAL A 26 -10.60 7.38 -7.92
CA VAL A 26 -10.58 6.31 -6.93
C VAL A 26 -10.90 5.07 -7.78
N GLY A 27 -9.87 4.34 -8.22
CA GLY A 27 -9.98 3.19 -9.12
C GLY A 27 -10.68 1.99 -8.48
N PHE A 28 -11.37 2.22 -7.36
CA PHE A 28 -11.99 1.25 -6.50
C PHE A 28 -13.41 1.72 -6.19
N CYS A 29 -14.39 0.87 -6.46
CA CYS A 29 -15.75 1.02 -5.97
C CYS A 29 -15.89 0.31 -4.61
N GLU A 30 -16.70 0.85 -3.69
CA GLU A 30 -16.96 0.22 -2.37
C GLU A 30 -17.37 -1.25 -2.48
N SER A 31 -18.11 -1.59 -3.54
CA SER A 31 -18.51 -2.97 -3.85
C SER A 31 -17.36 -3.94 -4.09
N GLN A 32 -16.18 -3.46 -4.49
CA GLN A 32 -14.97 -4.28 -4.69
C GLN A 32 -14.24 -4.55 -3.37
N LEU A 33 -14.51 -3.78 -2.31
CA LEU A 33 -13.94 -3.96 -0.97
C LEU A 33 -14.85 -4.78 -0.05
N GLU A 34 -16.16 -4.78 -0.30
CA GLU A 34 -17.16 -5.50 0.50
C GLU A 34 -17.42 -6.95 0.02
N GLY A 35 -16.93 -7.33 -1.17
CA GLY A 35 -17.12 -8.65 -1.74
C GLY A 35 -16.07 -9.69 -1.31
N ASP A 36 -16.31 -10.96 -1.68
CA ASP A 36 -15.32 -12.02 -1.53
C ASP A 36 -14.10 -11.73 -2.43
N PHE A 37 -12.89 -11.98 -1.90
CA PHE A 37 -11.66 -11.74 -2.64
C PHE A 37 -11.52 -12.72 -3.81
N ASP A 38 -11.50 -12.18 -5.04
CA ASP A 38 -11.18 -12.91 -6.27
C ASP A 38 -9.81 -12.44 -6.81
N PRO A 39 -8.79 -13.32 -6.83
CA PRO A 39 -7.45 -12.95 -7.27
C PRO A 39 -7.41 -12.48 -8.72
N ALA A 40 -8.26 -13.04 -9.61
CA ALA A 40 -8.26 -12.63 -11.01
C ALA A 40 -8.87 -11.23 -11.20
N GLN A 41 -9.88 -10.87 -10.40
CA GLN A 41 -10.46 -9.52 -10.42
C GLN A 41 -9.52 -8.51 -9.76
N HIS A 42 -8.84 -8.89 -8.69
CA HIS A 42 -7.84 -8.07 -8.05
C HIS A 42 -6.67 -7.75 -8.99
N ASP A 43 -6.14 -8.75 -9.70
CA ASP A 43 -5.05 -8.55 -10.67
C ASP A 43 -5.47 -7.60 -11.80
N GLN A 44 -6.70 -7.72 -12.31
CA GLN A 44 -7.23 -6.81 -13.33
C GLN A 44 -7.30 -5.37 -12.81
N MET A 45 -7.83 -5.18 -11.60
CA MET A 45 -7.91 -3.87 -10.97
C MET A 45 -6.52 -3.26 -10.74
N MET A 46 -5.56 -4.05 -10.26
CA MET A 46 -4.19 -3.59 -10.05
C MET A 46 -3.53 -3.19 -11.38
N ALA A 47 -3.73 -3.96 -12.45
CA ALA A 47 -3.22 -3.61 -13.77
C ALA A 47 -3.88 -2.36 -14.36
N GLU A 48 -5.17 -2.11 -14.08
CA GLU A 48 -5.87 -0.91 -14.56
C GLU A 48 -5.43 0.35 -13.79
N VAL A 49 -5.28 0.26 -12.47
CA VAL A 49 -4.98 1.42 -11.62
C VAL A 49 -3.47 1.69 -11.52
N PHE A 50 -2.68 0.63 -11.49
CA PHE A 50 -1.23 0.65 -11.31
C PHE A 50 -0.55 -0.15 -12.44
N GLY A 51 -0.96 0.06 -13.68
CA GLY A 51 -0.40 -0.66 -14.82
C GLY A 51 0.96 -0.15 -15.29
N ASP A 52 1.20 -0.30 -16.58
CA ASP A 52 2.46 0.07 -17.23
C ASP A 52 2.82 1.54 -17.02
N ASP A 53 1.88 2.47 -17.00
CA ASP A 53 2.17 3.89 -16.75
C ASP A 53 2.75 4.14 -15.34
N TYR A 54 2.38 3.32 -14.36
CA TYR A 54 2.88 3.40 -12.99
C TYR A 54 4.22 2.70 -12.85
N TYR A 55 4.35 1.46 -13.34
CA TYR A 55 5.58 0.66 -13.20
C TYR A 55 6.67 0.98 -14.24
N ALA A 56 6.33 1.56 -15.40
CA ALA A 56 7.33 1.99 -16.39
C ALA A 56 7.94 3.35 -16.05
N ARG A 57 7.33 4.10 -15.12
CA ARG A 57 7.98 5.25 -14.50
C ARG A 57 9.07 4.69 -13.58
N GLY A 58 10.32 4.78 -14.03
CA GLY A 58 11.46 4.35 -13.20
C GLY A 58 11.38 4.99 -11.82
N GLU A 59 11.67 4.20 -10.78
CA GLU A 59 11.67 4.69 -9.40
C GLU A 59 12.59 5.91 -9.30
N GLU A 60 12.07 7.00 -8.73
CA GLU A 60 12.92 8.09 -8.27
C GLU A 60 13.81 7.57 -7.11
N GLU A 61 14.96 8.20 -6.90
CA GLU A 61 15.91 7.80 -5.86
C GLU A 61 15.20 7.62 -4.51
N LYS A 62 15.54 6.54 -3.78
CA LYS A 62 14.96 6.21 -2.48
C LYS A 62 15.02 7.46 -1.58
N PRO A 63 13.89 7.88 -0.97
CA PRO A 63 13.88 9.05 -0.10
C PRO A 63 14.87 8.85 1.05
N GLN A 64 15.69 9.88 1.28
CA GLN A 64 16.54 9.95 2.46
C GLN A 64 15.66 10.39 3.63
N PHE A 65 15.44 9.49 4.58
CA PHE A 65 14.84 9.85 5.86
C PHE A 65 15.93 10.47 6.74
N GLU A 66 15.57 11.43 7.58
CA GLU A 66 16.49 11.90 8.62
C GLU A 66 16.77 10.72 9.54
N ASP A 67 18.05 10.40 9.73
CA ASP A 67 18.47 9.41 10.74
C ASP A 67 18.11 9.99 12.12
N GLU A 68 16.93 9.65 12.63
CA GLU A 68 16.66 9.81 14.07
C GLU A 68 17.56 8.80 14.80
N GLU A 69 18.76 9.26 15.17
CA GLU A 69 19.84 8.53 15.87
C GLU A 69 19.43 7.82 17.18
N ASP A 70 18.15 7.87 17.59
CA ASP A 70 17.66 7.35 18.87
C ASP A 70 16.70 6.15 18.77
N GLU A 71 16.39 5.65 17.57
CA GLU A 71 15.70 4.37 17.43
C GLU A 71 16.54 3.43 16.55
N GLU A 72 17.68 3.00 17.08
CA GLU A 72 18.32 1.73 16.70
C GLU A 72 17.28 0.61 16.89
N GLY A 73 16.40 0.45 15.91
CA GLY A 73 15.70 -0.80 15.69
C GLY A 73 16.76 -1.91 15.68
N PRO A 74 16.43 -3.12 16.18
CA PRO A 74 17.42 -4.18 16.34
C PRO A 74 18.23 -4.34 15.05
N GLU A 75 19.56 -4.56 15.13
CA GLU A 75 20.45 -4.74 13.97
C GLU A 75 19.99 -5.81 12.95
N ASP A 76 18.97 -6.59 13.31
CA ASP A 76 18.24 -7.57 12.52
C ASP A 76 17.22 -6.95 11.52
N TRP A 77 16.92 -5.65 11.58
CA TRP A 77 15.92 -4.99 10.72
C TRP A 77 16.53 -4.30 9.49
N ASN A 78 17.70 -4.77 9.05
CA ASN A 78 18.27 -4.36 7.77
C ASN A 78 17.78 -5.27 6.64
N TRP A 79 16.76 -4.82 5.89
CA TRP A 79 16.24 -5.53 4.72
C TRP A 79 17.28 -5.73 3.62
N ASP A 80 18.25 -4.81 3.47
CA ASP A 80 19.31 -4.92 2.45
C ASP A 80 20.36 -5.99 2.84
N ALA A 81 20.47 -6.33 4.12
CA ALA A 81 21.30 -7.43 4.62
C ALA A 81 20.54 -8.77 4.70
N TRP A 82 19.23 -8.78 4.38
CA TRP A 82 18.41 -9.99 4.47
C TRP A 82 18.83 -11.03 3.42
N SER A 83 19.41 -12.14 3.87
CA SER A 83 19.91 -13.21 3.01
C SER A 83 18.91 -14.34 2.75
N GLY A 84 17.66 -14.19 3.20
CA GLY A 84 16.63 -15.24 3.14
C GLY A 84 16.91 -16.46 4.03
N ARG A 85 18.05 -16.50 4.73
CA ARG A 85 18.44 -17.56 5.68
C ARG A 85 18.04 -17.18 7.10
N ARG A 86 16.75 -17.04 7.36
CA ARG A 86 16.24 -17.13 8.72
C ARG A 86 15.72 -18.56 8.85
N GLU A 87 16.33 -19.35 9.75
CA GLU A 87 15.70 -20.60 10.15
C GLU A 87 14.27 -20.27 10.57
N PRO A 88 13.23 -21.00 10.10
CA PRO A 88 11.89 -20.80 10.60
C PRO A 88 11.91 -21.03 12.11
N HIS A 89 11.86 -19.95 12.89
CA HIS A 89 11.91 -20.02 14.34
C HIS A 89 10.50 -20.38 14.84
N CYS A 90 10.22 -21.68 14.83
CA CYS A 90 9.08 -22.25 15.55
C CYS A 90 9.50 -22.56 16.99
N GLU A 91 8.74 -22.09 17.96
CA GLU A 91 8.92 -22.46 19.39
C GLU A 91 8.51 -23.92 19.68
N ASP A 92 7.92 -24.59 18.68
CA ASP A 92 7.52 -25.99 18.74
C ASP A 92 8.73 -26.92 18.46
N PRO A 93 9.23 -27.67 19.46
CA PRO A 93 10.36 -28.57 19.29
C PRO A 93 10.06 -29.76 18.36
N ASP A 94 8.79 -30.03 18.03
CA ASP A 94 8.37 -31.10 17.13
C ASP A 94 8.06 -30.62 15.70
N PHE A 95 8.31 -29.35 15.38
CA PHE A 95 8.02 -28.81 14.05
C PHE A 95 8.99 -29.37 13.00
N VAL A 96 8.46 -30.17 12.08
CA VAL A 96 9.19 -30.69 10.92
C VAL A 96 8.73 -29.95 9.67
N VAL A 97 9.62 -29.14 9.09
CA VAL A 97 9.41 -28.55 7.77
C VAL A 97 9.54 -29.67 6.73
N ARG A 98 8.41 -30.17 6.23
CA ARG A 98 8.41 -31.11 5.11
C ARG A 98 8.44 -30.33 3.80
N LEU A 99 9.50 -30.57 3.02
CA LEU A 99 9.63 -30.15 1.63
C LEU A 99 8.80 -31.06 0.72
#